data_AF-F3P9P7-F1
#
_entry.id   AF-F3P9P7-F1
#
_cell.length_a   1.000
_cell.length_b   1.000
_cell.length_c   1.000
_cell.angle_alpha   90.00
_cell.angle_beta   90.00
_cell.angle_gamma   90.00
#
_symmetry.space_group_name_H-M   'P 1'
#
loop_
_entity.id
_entity.type
_entity.pdbx_description
1 polymer ?
#
loop_
_entity_poly.entity_id
_entity_poly.type
_entity_poly.pdbx_seq_one_letter_code
_entity_poly.pdbx_strand_id
1 'polypeptide(L)'
;MRLPKIVLAGTAALALSVSLGACSLSVNGPGSGDSDTPAAQAEQEDSQSADSKDSSKTDAQGAATTDSQPSSGGSAQATAVPITDPTWKDIISTGEREEVLRDISVVGDGLTYNLVGSIGDLNVGGSEVKVAAEDVDTVTIRGSDVTVYARDIKHLRIMGSNVTVHWLGDDPDIQDTGVNNTTGKLSQ
;
A
#
# COMPACT_ATOMS: atom_id res chain seq x y z
N MET A 1 -13.70 32.48 31.49
CA MET A 1 -14.15 31.31 32.28
C MET A 1 -13.64 30.06 31.58
N ARG A 2 -12.65 29.36 32.15
CA ARG A 2 -12.08 28.10 31.60
C ARG A 2 -12.73 26.93 32.32
N LEU A 3 -13.43 26.06 31.59
CA LEU A 3 -13.93 24.80 32.12
C LEU A 3 -12.84 23.71 31.96
N PRO A 4 -12.59 22.88 32.98
CA PRO A 4 -11.78 21.68 32.84
C PRO A 4 -12.64 20.54 32.25
N LYS A 5 -12.14 19.86 31.22
CA LYS A 5 -12.74 18.61 30.74
C LYS A 5 -12.07 17.44 31.46
N ILE A 6 -12.89 16.69 32.20
CA ILE A 6 -12.52 15.47 32.90
C ILE A 6 -12.28 14.37 31.85
N VAL A 7 -11.08 13.80 31.87
CA VAL A 7 -10.74 12.60 31.09
C VAL A 7 -11.21 11.38 31.88
N LEU A 8 -12.13 10.60 31.32
CA LEU A 8 -12.54 9.30 31.86
C LEU A 8 -11.83 8.19 31.07
N ALA A 9 -10.74 7.67 31.64
CA ALA A 9 -10.04 6.50 31.14
C ALA A 9 -10.86 5.24 31.47
N GLY A 10 -11.49 4.65 30.45
CA GLY A 10 -12.14 3.34 30.54
C GLY A 10 -11.22 2.26 30.00
N THR A 11 -10.42 1.63 30.86
CA THR A 11 -9.69 0.40 30.54
C THR A 11 -10.66 -0.78 30.48
N ALA A 12 -11.05 -1.19 29.27
CA ALA A 12 -11.68 -2.47 29.04
C ALA A 12 -10.60 -3.55 28.87
N ALA A 13 -10.53 -4.50 29.82
CA ALA A 13 -9.67 -5.67 29.69
C ALA A 13 -10.32 -6.67 28.71
N LEU A 14 -9.70 -6.85 27.55
CA LEU A 14 -10.05 -7.91 26.60
C LEU A 14 -9.41 -9.22 27.07
N ALA A 15 -10.22 -10.13 27.61
CA ALA A 15 -9.79 -11.49 27.88
C ALA A 15 -9.71 -12.27 26.56
N LEU A 16 -8.49 -12.54 26.09
CA LEU A 16 -8.21 -13.43 24.95
C LEU A 16 -8.38 -14.88 25.40
N SER A 17 -9.52 -15.50 25.07
CA SER A 17 -9.67 -16.96 25.19
C SER A 17 -8.93 -17.63 24.04
N VAL A 18 -7.74 -18.15 24.30
CA VAL A 18 -7.00 -19.01 23.37
C VAL A 18 -7.59 -20.42 23.48
N SER A 19 -8.44 -20.79 22.53
CA SER A 19 -8.84 -22.18 22.32
C SER A 19 -7.71 -22.90 21.57
N LEU A 20 -6.92 -23.71 22.29
CA LEU A 20 -6.05 -24.71 21.69
C LEU A 20 -6.89 -25.89 21.17
N GLY A 21 -7.25 -25.84 19.89
CA GLY A 21 -7.76 -26.99 19.16
C GLY A 21 -6.62 -27.88 18.68
N ALA A 22 -6.29 -28.91 19.46
CA ALA A 22 -5.41 -29.99 19.02
C ALA A 22 -6.22 -31.02 18.21
N CYS A 23 -5.95 -31.12 16.90
CA CYS A 23 -6.41 -32.24 16.09
C CYS A 23 -5.24 -32.82 15.28
N SER A 24 -4.67 -33.88 15.86
CA SER A 24 -4.29 -35.15 15.23
C SER A 24 -3.31 -35.15 14.05
N LEU A 25 -2.07 -35.47 14.40
CA LEU A 25 -1.10 -36.13 13.53
C LEU A 25 -1.63 -37.55 13.21
N SER A 26 -1.78 -37.88 11.93
CA SER A 26 -2.01 -39.26 11.49
C SER A 26 -0.70 -39.81 10.95
N VAL A 27 -0.16 -40.82 11.65
CA VAL A 27 1.02 -41.60 11.23
C VAL A 27 0.58 -43.05 11.02
N ASN A 28 0.69 -43.53 9.78
CA ASN A 28 0.62 -44.95 9.45
C ASN A 28 1.49 -45.21 8.20
N GLY A 29 2.72 -45.71 8.39
CA GLY A 29 3.54 -46.33 7.32
C GLY A 29 3.08 -47.77 7.03
N PRO A 30 3.88 -48.66 6.40
CA PRO A 30 5.16 -48.50 5.68
C PRO A 30 5.15 -49.18 4.28
N GLY A 31 6.26 -49.06 3.53
CA GLY A 31 6.57 -49.86 2.33
C GLY A 31 7.75 -49.24 1.58
N SER A 32 9.00 -49.54 1.97
CA SER A 32 9.84 -50.65 1.49
C SER A 32 10.25 -50.51 0.03
N GLY A 33 11.51 -50.13 -0.18
CA GLY A 33 12.19 -50.07 -1.47
C GLY A 33 13.61 -49.55 -1.29
N ASP A 34 14.51 -50.45 -0.92
CA ASP A 34 15.96 -50.26 -0.89
C ASP A 34 16.51 -49.85 -2.26
N SER A 35 17.56 -49.03 -2.27
CA SER A 35 18.80 -49.28 -3.03
C SER A 35 19.84 -48.19 -2.80
N ASP A 36 20.85 -48.57 -2.02
CA ASP A 36 22.30 -48.34 -2.22
C ASP A 36 22.90 -46.92 -2.30
N THR A 37 23.68 -46.65 -1.24
CA THR A 37 24.80 -45.71 -1.01
C THR A 37 25.90 -45.89 -2.12
N PRO A 38 26.86 -44.95 -2.40
CA PRO A 38 27.55 -44.11 -1.42
C PRO A 38 28.13 -42.71 -1.79
N ALA A 39 28.35 -41.95 -0.71
CA ALA A 39 29.47 -41.05 -0.36
C ALA A 39 29.96 -39.94 -1.31
N ALA A 40 29.94 -38.69 -0.80
CA ALA A 40 31.09 -37.78 -0.88
C ALA A 40 31.03 -36.76 0.28
N GLN A 41 32.14 -36.68 1.03
CA GLN A 41 32.46 -35.72 2.07
C GLN A 41 32.86 -34.36 1.48
N ALA A 42 32.51 -33.28 2.17
CA ALA A 42 33.27 -32.02 2.28
C ALA A 42 32.72 -31.32 3.54
N GLU A 43 33.33 -31.48 4.71
CA GLU A 43 34.48 -30.72 5.25
C GLU A 43 34.14 -29.28 5.63
N GLN A 44 34.45 -29.00 6.90
CA GLN A 44 34.33 -27.74 7.63
C GLN A 44 35.51 -26.81 7.29
N GLU A 45 35.29 -25.50 7.32
CA GLU A 45 36.20 -24.45 7.86
C GLU A 45 35.56 -23.09 7.55
N ASP A 46 35.10 -22.31 8.53
CA ASP A 46 35.85 -21.32 9.32
C ASP A 46 36.90 -20.51 8.54
N SER A 47 36.76 -19.17 8.56
CA SER A 47 37.86 -18.19 8.62
C SER A 47 37.35 -16.75 8.36
N GLN A 48 37.04 -16.08 9.46
CA GLN A 48 37.50 -14.76 9.88
C GLN A 48 38.38 -13.86 8.96
N SER A 49 38.04 -12.55 9.02
CA SER A 49 38.87 -11.32 8.92
C SER A 49 39.30 -10.78 7.54
N ALA A 50 39.03 -9.51 7.23
CA ALA A 50 39.82 -8.33 7.68
C ALA A 50 39.57 -7.09 6.80
N ASP A 51 39.54 -5.93 7.48
CA ASP A 51 39.83 -4.55 7.09
C ASP A 51 40.30 -4.23 5.65
N SER A 52 39.76 -3.15 5.11
CA SER A 52 40.58 -2.14 4.40
C SER A 52 39.94 -0.76 4.53
N LYS A 53 40.52 0.06 5.42
CA LYS A 53 40.48 1.52 5.36
C LYS A 53 41.23 1.98 4.12
N ASP A 54 40.69 2.95 3.38
CA ASP A 54 41.51 4.06 2.92
C ASP A 54 40.67 5.33 2.77
N SER A 55 41.27 6.42 3.21
CA SER A 55 40.69 7.75 3.31
C SER A 55 41.26 8.60 2.20
N SER A 56 40.46 9.44 1.55
CA SER A 56 41.00 10.60 0.84
C SER A 56 40.01 11.76 0.93
N LYS A 57 40.32 12.68 1.84
CA LYS A 57 39.84 14.07 1.81
C LYS A 57 40.51 14.79 0.65
N THR A 58 39.79 15.64 -0.06
CA THR A 58 40.35 16.89 -0.60
C THR A 58 39.24 17.93 -0.63
N ASP A 59 39.39 18.93 0.24
CA ASP A 59 38.68 20.20 0.19
C ASP A 59 39.13 21.00 -1.04
N ALA A 60 38.19 21.61 -1.76
CA ALA A 60 38.48 22.74 -2.64
C ALA A 60 37.28 23.71 -2.62
N GLN A 61 37.41 24.73 -1.77
CA GLN A 61 36.65 25.97 -1.81
C GLN A 61 37.03 26.76 -3.07
N GLY A 62 36.07 27.15 -3.90
CA GLY A 62 36.26 28.04 -5.04
C GLY A 62 34.95 28.65 -5.51
N ALA A 63 34.78 29.95 -5.25
CA ALA A 63 33.57 30.72 -5.49
C ALA A 63 33.38 31.12 -6.96
N ALA A 64 32.11 31.25 -7.38
CA ALA A 64 31.50 32.40 -8.09
C ALA A 64 30.48 31.98 -9.17
N THR A 65 29.21 32.26 -8.87
CA THR A 65 28.17 32.89 -9.70
C THR A 65 28.15 32.64 -11.23
N THR A 66 27.02 32.10 -11.69
CA THR A 66 26.10 32.69 -12.70
C THR A 66 25.61 31.71 -13.76
N ASP A 67 24.28 31.75 -13.94
CA ASP A 67 23.45 31.25 -15.05
C ASP A 67 23.06 29.76 -15.10
N SER A 68 21.91 29.51 -14.46
CA SER A 68 20.76 28.75 -14.95
C SER A 68 20.92 28.10 -16.34
N GLN A 69 21.14 26.80 -16.33
CA GLN A 69 20.69 25.93 -17.40
C GLN A 69 19.98 24.73 -16.75
N PRO A 70 18.64 24.66 -16.72
CA PRO A 70 18.00 23.39 -16.45
C PRO A 70 18.37 22.50 -17.65
N SER A 71 19.20 21.49 -17.39
CA SER A 71 19.39 20.40 -18.34
C SER A 71 18.01 19.78 -18.54
N SER A 72 17.37 20.09 -19.67
CA SER A 72 16.18 19.39 -20.16
C SER A 72 16.60 17.98 -20.58
N GLY A 73 16.96 17.16 -19.60
CA GLY A 73 16.88 15.71 -19.69
C GLY A 73 15.41 15.35 -19.63
N GLY A 74 14.68 15.62 -20.71
CA GLY A 74 13.33 15.16 -20.90
C GLY A 74 13.34 13.65 -21.07
N SER A 75 13.47 12.92 -19.96
CA SER A 75 12.84 11.61 -19.87
C SER A 75 11.38 11.86 -20.22
N ALA A 76 10.94 11.29 -21.33
CA ALA A 76 9.55 11.30 -21.73
C ALA A 76 8.74 10.60 -20.64
N GLN A 77 8.37 11.34 -19.58
CA GLN A 77 7.19 11.05 -18.82
C GLN A 77 6.09 11.11 -19.86
N ALA A 78 5.62 9.93 -20.28
CA ALA A 78 4.32 9.81 -20.91
C ALA A 78 3.40 10.75 -20.14
N THR A 79 2.94 11.81 -20.80
CA THR A 79 2.12 12.85 -20.17
C THR A 79 0.85 12.17 -19.75
N ALA A 80 0.84 11.69 -18.53
CA ALA A 80 -0.26 10.93 -18.01
C ALA A 80 -1.48 11.85 -17.99
N VAL A 81 -2.63 11.32 -18.39
CA VAL A 81 -3.84 12.09 -18.66
C VAL A 81 -4.11 13.06 -17.49
N PRO A 82 -4.22 14.38 -17.74
CA PRO A 82 -4.39 15.35 -16.67
C PRO A 82 -5.67 15.07 -15.89
N ILE A 83 -5.64 15.31 -14.58
CA ILE A 83 -6.81 15.11 -13.71
C ILE A 83 -7.62 16.41 -13.70
N THR A 84 -8.83 16.38 -14.28
CA THR A 84 -9.73 17.55 -14.35
C THR A 84 -10.88 17.50 -13.36
N ASP A 85 -11.21 16.32 -12.81
CA ASP A 85 -12.31 16.17 -11.86
C ASP A 85 -12.05 17.00 -10.58
N PRO A 86 -12.98 17.90 -10.19
CA PRO A 86 -12.75 18.81 -9.09
C PRO A 86 -12.69 18.09 -7.73
N THR A 87 -13.46 17.03 -7.54
CA THR A 87 -13.46 16.26 -6.29
C THR A 87 -12.18 15.47 -6.15
N TRP A 88 -11.68 14.87 -7.23
CA TRP A 88 -10.39 14.20 -7.21
C TRP A 88 -9.25 15.20 -6.93
N LYS A 89 -9.26 16.37 -7.56
CA LYS A 89 -8.27 17.43 -7.29
C LYS A 89 -8.29 17.89 -5.83
N ASP A 90 -9.47 17.99 -5.23
CA ASP A 90 -9.62 18.32 -3.80
C ASP A 90 -8.96 17.26 -2.91
N ILE A 91 -9.19 15.97 -3.19
CA ILE A 91 -8.56 14.87 -2.45
C ILE A 91 -7.03 14.88 -2.61
N ILE A 92 -6.52 15.11 -3.83
CA ILE A 92 -5.07 15.24 -4.08
C ILE A 92 -4.47 16.40 -3.27
N SER A 93 -5.18 17.52 -3.20
CA SER A 93 -4.70 18.75 -2.56
C SER A 93 -4.78 18.71 -1.03
N THR A 94 -5.73 17.99 -0.47
CA THR A 94 -6.03 17.99 0.97
C THR A 94 -5.65 16.70 1.69
N GLY A 95 -5.53 15.59 0.96
CA GLY A 95 -5.21 14.28 1.51
C GLY A 95 -3.78 14.15 2.00
N GLU A 96 -3.57 13.25 2.97
CA GLU A 96 -2.24 12.83 3.40
C GLU A 96 -1.53 12.14 2.24
N ARG A 97 -0.39 12.69 1.80
CA ARG A 97 0.37 12.12 0.70
C ARG A 97 1.26 10.98 1.18
N GLU A 98 1.09 9.81 0.57
CA GLU A 98 1.86 8.61 0.90
C GLU A 98 2.37 7.93 -0.37
N GLU A 99 3.65 7.56 -0.38
CA GLU A 99 4.25 6.77 -1.47
C GLU A 99 4.12 5.28 -1.14
N VAL A 100 3.39 4.56 -1.98
CA VAL A 100 3.05 3.15 -1.77
C VAL A 100 3.71 2.32 -2.86
N LEU A 101 4.45 1.28 -2.43
CA LEU A 101 5.21 0.40 -3.32
C LEU A 101 4.63 -1.02 -3.42
N ARG A 102 3.65 -1.34 -2.57
CA ARG A 102 2.99 -2.65 -2.46
C ARG A 102 1.53 -2.44 -2.00
N ASP A 103 1.16 -2.99 -0.85
CA ASP A 103 -0.21 -2.99 -0.35
C ASP A 103 -0.39 -1.96 0.76
N ILE A 104 -1.60 -1.43 0.89
CA ILE A 104 -1.94 -0.45 1.92
C ILE A 104 -3.39 -0.59 2.39
N SER A 105 -3.63 -0.21 3.64
CA SER A 105 -4.97 -0.17 4.25
C SER A 105 -5.29 1.23 4.76
N VAL A 106 -6.35 1.82 4.23
CA VAL A 106 -6.93 3.09 4.70
C VAL A 106 -8.20 2.74 5.48
N VAL A 107 -8.06 2.56 6.80
CA VAL A 107 -9.17 2.11 7.66
C VAL A 107 -9.34 3.05 8.85
N GLY A 108 -10.50 3.68 8.93
CA GLY A 108 -10.86 4.64 9.96
C GLY A 108 -11.98 5.56 9.48
N ASP A 109 -12.35 6.54 10.28
CA ASP A 109 -13.44 7.46 9.94
C ASP A 109 -12.90 8.85 9.55
N GLY A 110 -13.48 9.47 8.52
CA GLY A 110 -13.13 10.83 8.08
C GLY A 110 -11.73 10.98 7.47
N LEU A 111 -11.14 9.88 7.00
CA LEU A 111 -9.79 9.87 6.43
C LEU A 111 -9.77 10.41 4.99
N THR A 112 -8.70 11.14 4.63
CA THR A 112 -8.46 11.60 3.26
C THR A 112 -7.01 11.34 2.88
N TYR A 113 -6.75 10.51 1.86
CA TYR A 113 -5.41 10.11 1.43
C TYR A 113 -5.15 10.39 -0.05
N ASN A 114 -3.90 10.72 -0.36
CA ASN A 114 -3.35 10.86 -1.71
C ASN A 114 -2.19 9.88 -1.88
N LEU A 115 -2.51 8.70 -2.41
CA LEU A 115 -1.59 7.58 -2.58
C LEU A 115 -0.91 7.67 -3.95
N VAL A 116 0.41 7.69 -3.97
CA VAL A 116 1.23 7.74 -5.21
C VAL A 116 2.08 6.49 -5.34
N GLY A 117 2.42 6.13 -6.58
CA GLY A 117 3.17 4.90 -6.89
C GLY A 117 2.28 3.76 -7.41
N SER A 118 2.84 2.55 -7.38
CA SER A 118 2.17 1.33 -7.83
C SER A 118 1.67 0.56 -6.63
N ILE A 119 0.35 0.45 -6.53
CA ILE A 119 -0.34 -0.16 -5.39
C ILE A 119 -0.84 -1.55 -5.82
N GLY A 120 -0.50 -2.56 -5.05
CA GLY A 120 -1.06 -3.91 -5.18
C GLY A 120 -2.49 -3.92 -4.65
N ASP A 121 -2.63 -4.25 -3.38
CA ASP A 121 -3.93 -4.28 -2.71
C ASP A 121 -4.18 -3.00 -1.89
N LEU A 122 -5.23 -2.26 -2.27
CA LEU A 122 -5.79 -1.14 -1.50
C LEU A 122 -7.04 -1.59 -0.73
N ASN A 123 -6.93 -1.66 0.60
CA ASN A 123 -8.06 -1.95 1.48
C ASN A 123 -8.65 -0.67 2.05
N VAL A 124 -9.93 -0.39 1.80
CA VAL A 124 -10.62 0.80 2.31
C VAL A 124 -11.76 0.41 3.24
N GLY A 125 -11.81 0.98 4.44
CA GLY A 125 -12.83 0.67 5.44
C GLY A 125 -13.06 1.80 6.44
N GLY A 126 -14.16 1.71 7.19
CA GLY A 126 -14.65 2.80 8.04
C GLY A 126 -15.64 3.71 7.31
N SER A 127 -15.87 4.92 7.81
CA SER A 127 -16.91 5.85 7.32
C SER A 127 -16.32 7.14 6.79
N GLU A 128 -16.93 7.74 5.76
CA GLU A 128 -16.51 9.05 5.21
C GLU A 128 -15.04 9.09 4.75
N VAL A 129 -14.55 7.98 4.16
CA VAL A 129 -13.16 7.87 3.68
C VAL A 129 -13.04 8.35 2.24
N LYS A 130 -12.02 9.15 1.95
CA LYS A 130 -11.70 9.65 0.61
C LYS A 130 -10.28 9.25 0.20
N VAL A 131 -10.11 8.67 -0.98
CA VAL A 131 -8.80 8.24 -1.49
C VAL A 131 -8.59 8.70 -2.92
N ALA A 132 -7.45 9.32 -3.20
CA ALA A 132 -6.89 9.47 -4.53
C ALA A 132 -5.72 8.49 -4.66
N ALA A 133 -5.67 7.75 -5.76
CA ALA A 133 -4.63 6.77 -6.05
C ALA A 133 -4.11 6.91 -7.50
N GLU A 134 -2.90 6.43 -7.76
CA GLU A 134 -2.36 6.30 -9.12
C GLU A 134 -2.79 4.97 -9.75
N ASP A 135 -1.93 3.96 -9.75
CA ASP A 135 -2.21 2.67 -10.37
C ASP A 135 -2.46 1.61 -9.28
N VAL A 136 -3.60 0.93 -9.34
CA VAL A 136 -4.01 -0.05 -8.33
C VAL A 136 -4.38 -1.39 -8.97
N ASP A 137 -3.79 -2.48 -8.47
CA ASP A 137 -4.18 -3.82 -8.91
C ASP A 137 -5.57 -4.19 -8.36
N THR A 138 -5.75 -4.16 -7.04
CA THR A 138 -7.03 -4.50 -6.41
C THR A 138 -7.48 -3.44 -5.41
N VAL A 139 -8.70 -2.93 -5.59
CA VAL A 139 -9.38 -2.11 -4.58
C VAL A 139 -10.44 -2.95 -3.87
N THR A 140 -10.36 -3.08 -2.56
CA THR A 140 -11.38 -3.74 -1.73
C THR A 140 -11.99 -2.75 -0.74
N ILE A 141 -13.30 -2.49 -0.86
CA ILE A 141 -14.02 -1.51 -0.05
C ILE A 141 -15.06 -2.22 0.83
N ARG A 142 -14.90 -2.07 2.16
CA ARG A 142 -15.84 -2.59 3.18
C ARG A 142 -16.52 -1.48 4.00
N GLY A 143 -16.16 -0.22 3.77
CA GLY A 143 -16.66 0.94 4.50
C GLY A 143 -17.99 1.50 4.00
N SER A 144 -18.42 2.60 4.60
CA SER A 144 -19.62 3.36 4.22
C SER A 144 -19.26 4.79 3.85
N ASP A 145 -19.99 5.39 2.91
CA ASP A 145 -19.75 6.77 2.45
C ASP A 145 -18.29 6.98 1.98
N VAL A 146 -17.79 6.00 1.23
CA VAL A 146 -16.41 5.97 0.74
C VAL A 146 -16.33 6.56 -0.67
N THR A 147 -15.35 7.43 -0.93
CA THR A 147 -15.04 7.95 -2.27
C THR A 147 -13.62 7.56 -2.68
N VAL A 148 -13.46 6.87 -3.81
CA VAL A 148 -12.14 6.49 -4.35
C VAL A 148 -12.00 7.00 -5.78
N TYR A 149 -10.92 7.71 -6.05
CA TYR A 149 -10.47 8.04 -7.40
C TYR A 149 -9.13 7.36 -7.63
N ALA A 150 -8.97 6.69 -8.76
CA ALA A 150 -7.70 6.10 -9.18
C ALA A 150 -7.41 6.43 -10.64
N ARG A 151 -6.14 6.37 -11.07
CA ARG A 151 -5.84 6.45 -12.50
C ARG A 151 -6.21 5.16 -13.19
N ASP A 152 -5.74 4.03 -12.68
CA ASP A 152 -6.06 2.71 -13.20
C ASP A 152 -6.43 1.76 -12.06
N ILE A 153 -7.41 0.90 -12.32
CA ILE A 153 -7.84 -0.17 -11.41
C ILE A 153 -7.99 -1.43 -12.24
N LYS A 154 -7.39 -2.55 -11.83
CA LYS A 154 -7.62 -3.84 -12.51
C LYS A 154 -8.83 -4.58 -11.95
N HIS A 155 -8.93 -4.63 -10.62
CA HIS A 155 -10.01 -5.33 -9.93
C HIS A 155 -10.65 -4.44 -8.86
N LEU A 156 -11.97 -4.33 -8.89
CA LEU A 156 -12.73 -3.53 -7.94
C LEU A 156 -13.73 -4.41 -7.19
N ARG A 157 -13.58 -4.53 -5.87
CA ARG A 157 -14.50 -5.25 -4.99
C ARG A 157 -15.14 -4.30 -3.99
N ILE A 158 -16.46 -4.21 -4.03
CA ILE A 158 -17.26 -3.36 -3.14
C ILE A 158 -18.21 -4.23 -2.33
N MET A 159 -18.03 -4.21 -1.01
CA MET A 159 -18.90 -4.85 -0.02
C MET A 159 -19.57 -3.83 0.91
N GLY A 160 -19.21 -2.55 0.75
CA GLY A 160 -19.68 -1.42 1.54
C GLY A 160 -21.01 -0.81 1.08
N SER A 161 -21.31 0.39 1.57
CA SER A 161 -22.52 1.14 1.19
C SER A 161 -22.23 2.59 0.87
N ASN A 162 -23.01 3.20 -0.02
CA ASN A 162 -22.79 4.60 -0.46
C ASN A 162 -21.36 4.83 -0.96
N VAL A 163 -20.80 3.85 -1.67
CA VAL A 163 -19.45 3.94 -2.20
C VAL A 163 -19.48 4.60 -3.58
N THR A 164 -18.57 5.55 -3.84
CA THR A 164 -18.33 6.13 -5.16
C THR A 164 -16.92 5.79 -5.60
N VAL A 165 -16.76 5.14 -6.76
CA VAL A 165 -15.44 4.84 -7.34
C VAL A 165 -15.34 5.33 -8.78
N HIS A 166 -14.27 6.06 -9.07
CA HIS A 166 -14.01 6.61 -10.40
C HIS A 166 -12.57 6.31 -10.86
N TRP A 167 -12.40 6.02 -12.15
CA TRP A 167 -11.10 5.72 -12.78
C TRP A 167 -10.91 6.43 -14.12
N LEU A 168 -9.67 6.52 -14.62
CA LEU A 168 -9.36 7.07 -15.97
C LEU A 168 -8.96 6.00 -16.98
N GLY A 169 -8.29 4.96 -16.51
CA GLY A 169 -7.69 3.89 -17.28
C GLY A 169 -8.72 2.92 -17.84
N ASP A 170 -8.34 1.67 -17.98
CA ASP A 170 -9.25 0.66 -18.52
C ASP A 170 -10.33 0.29 -17.50
N ASP A 171 -11.42 -0.32 -17.97
CA ASP A 171 -12.52 -0.70 -17.08
C ASP A 171 -12.08 -1.89 -16.20
N PRO A 172 -12.19 -1.79 -14.87
CA PRO A 172 -11.84 -2.88 -13.97
C PRO A 172 -12.84 -4.04 -14.05
N ASP A 173 -12.42 -5.20 -13.55
CA ASP A 173 -13.35 -6.25 -13.17
C ASP A 173 -14.11 -5.85 -11.90
N ILE A 174 -15.40 -5.51 -12.04
CA ILE A 174 -16.21 -5.00 -10.93
C ILE A 174 -17.00 -6.14 -10.26
N GLN A 175 -16.84 -6.26 -8.94
CA GLN A 175 -17.64 -7.09 -8.05
C GLN A 175 -18.27 -6.20 -6.97
N ASP A 176 -19.53 -5.84 -7.17
CA ASP A 176 -20.28 -5.06 -6.20
C ASP A 176 -21.38 -5.90 -5.55
N THR A 177 -21.21 -6.19 -4.26
CA THR A 177 -22.20 -6.88 -3.41
C THR A 177 -22.77 -5.94 -2.35
N GLY A 178 -22.47 -4.66 -2.44
CA GLY A 178 -22.86 -3.63 -1.49
C GLY A 178 -24.21 -2.99 -1.83
N VAL A 179 -24.47 -1.82 -1.22
CA VAL A 179 -25.75 -1.11 -1.36
C VAL A 179 -25.52 0.33 -1.76
N ASN A 180 -26.24 0.79 -2.79
CA ASN A 180 -26.29 2.20 -3.21
C ASN A 180 -24.91 2.74 -3.62
N ASN A 181 -24.15 1.92 -4.33
CA ASN A 181 -22.81 2.25 -4.80
C ASN A 181 -22.87 2.76 -6.25
N THR A 182 -21.92 3.62 -6.59
CA THR A 182 -21.74 4.20 -7.93
C THR A 182 -20.31 3.96 -8.39
N THR A 183 -20.16 3.47 -9.61
CA THR A 183 -18.85 3.26 -10.24
C THR A 183 -18.88 3.85 -11.64
N GLY A 184 -17.76 4.40 -12.12
CA GLY A 184 -17.69 4.84 -13.51
C GLY A 184 -16.36 5.44 -13.94
N LYS A 185 -16.03 5.23 -15.21
CA LYS A 185 -14.90 5.87 -15.86
C LYS A 185 -15.13 7.37 -16.04
N LEU A 186 -14.12 8.17 -15.74
CA LEU A 186 -14.10 9.60 -15.99
C LEU A 186 -13.69 9.87 -17.44
N SER A 187 -14.49 10.66 -18.14
CA SER A 187 -14.09 11.30 -19.39
C SER A 187 -13.39 12.63 -19.09
N GLN A 188 -12.21 12.84 -19.67
CA GLN A 188 -11.45 14.09 -19.56
C GLN A 188 -11.68 14.97 -20.79
#